data_AF-A0A832CJ06-F1
#
_entry.id   AF-A0A832CJ06-F1
#
_cell.length_a   1.000
_cell.length_b   1.000
_cell.length_c   1.000
_cell.angle_alpha   90.00
_cell.angle_beta   90.00
_cell.angle_gamma   90.00
#
_symmetry.space_group_name_H-M   'P 1'
#
loop_
_entity.id
_entity.type
_entity.pdbx_description
1 polymer ?
#
loop_
_entity_poly.entity_id
_entity_poly.type
_entity_poly.pdbx_seq_one_letter_code
_entity_poly.pdbx_strand_id
1 'polypeptide(L)' 'MSEITYHARGVQFFKPDARMIIEIGGQNSKVTHIADGGFVRDCAMNDRCAAGTGGFL' A
#
# COMPACT_ATOMS: atom_id res chain seq x y z
N MET A 1 -3.17 11.47 -9.54
CA MET A 1 -2.95 10.83 -8.22
C MET A 1 -3.06 9.33 -8.42
N SER A 2 -2.20 8.53 -7.79
CA SER A 2 -2.19 7.07 -7.94
C SER A 2 -3.01 6.39 -6.83
N GLU A 3 -3.36 5.11 -7.05
CA GLU A 3 -3.98 4.24 -6.04
C GLU A 3 -3.22 4.26 -4.69
N ILE A 4 -1.88 4.32 -4.74
CA ILE A 4 -0.99 4.43 -3.57
C ILE A 4 -1.31 5.70 -2.77
N THR A 5 -1.47 6.83 -3.45
CA THR A 5 -1.79 8.11 -2.80
C THR A 5 -3.20 8.08 -2.19
N TYR A 6 -4.17 7.46 -2.86
CA TYR A 6 -5.53 7.35 -2.32
C TYR A 6 -5.57 6.47 -1.05
N HIS A 7 -4.89 5.32 -1.06
CA HIS A 7 -4.77 4.47 0.12
C HIS A 7 -4.03 5.18 1.26
N ALA A 8 -2.93 5.88 0.98
CA ALA A 8 -2.22 6.68 1.97
C ALA A 8 -3.11 7.75 2.63
N ARG A 9 -3.92 8.46 1.84
CA ARG A 9 -4.86 9.46 2.36
C ARG A 9 -6.00 8.83 3.16
N GLY A 10 -6.57 7.73 2.68
CA GLY A 10 -7.61 7.00 3.39
C GLY A 10 -7.12 6.46 4.72
N VAL A 11 -5.95 5.81 4.74
CA VAL A 11 -5.34 5.29 5.97
C VAL A 11 -5.01 6.43 6.93
N GLN A 12 -4.45 7.55 6.46
CA GLN A 12 -4.21 8.71 7.34
C GLN A 12 -5.49 9.23 8.00
N PHE A 13 -6.62 9.19 7.28
CA PHE A 13 -7.91 9.62 7.82
C PHE A 13 -8.45 8.67 8.89
N PHE A 14 -8.42 7.35 8.65
CA PHE A 14 -8.98 6.36 9.58
C PHE A 14 -8.00 5.93 10.69
N LYS A 15 -6.70 6.00 10.44
CA LYS A 15 -5.60 5.53 11.28
C LYS A 15 -4.41 6.51 11.19
N PRO A 16 -4.48 7.67 11.86
CA PRO A 16 -3.45 8.72 11.76
C PRO A 16 -2.05 8.30 12.27
N ASP A 17 -1.99 7.28 13.12
CA ASP A 17 -0.73 6.73 13.66
C ASP A 17 -0.10 5.64 12.78
N ALA A 18 -0.78 5.24 11.70
CA ALA A 18 -0.22 4.28 10.75
C ALA A 18 1.02 4.86 10.07
N ARG A 19 2.04 4.03 9.88
CA ARG A 19 3.31 4.38 9.20
C ARG A 19 3.64 3.46 8.03
N MET A 20 2.89 2.37 7.88
CA MET A 20 3.06 1.37 6.83
C MET A 20 1.69 0.83 6.41
N ILE A 21 1.51 0.65 5.11
CA ILE A 21 0.37 -0.05 4.50
C ILE A 21 0.92 -1.28 3.79
N ILE A 22 0.29 -2.44 4.02
CA ILE A 22 0.54 -3.67 3.27
C ILE A 22 -0.74 -3.99 2.52
N GLU A 23 -0.68 -3.96 1.20
CA GLU A 23 -1.79 -4.25 0.31
C GLU A 23 -1.52 -5.59 -0.39
N ILE A 24 -2.46 -6.53 -0.26
CA ILE A 24 -2.41 -7.83 -0.95
C ILE A 24 -3.57 -7.83 -1.94
N GLY A 25 -3.29 -7.53 -3.20
CA GLY A 25 -4.25 -7.60 -4.29
C GLY A 25 -4.24 -8.96 -4.97
N GLY A 26 -5.14 -9.16 -5.95
CA GLY A 26 -5.20 -10.41 -6.72
C GLY A 26 -4.06 -10.59 -7.73
N GLN A 27 -3.46 -9.51 -8.21
CA GLN A 27 -2.40 -9.55 -9.23
C GLN A 27 -1.05 -9.04 -8.75
N ASN A 28 -1.04 -8.22 -7.70
CA ASN A 28 0.17 -7.65 -7.11
C ASN A 28 0.01 -7.55 -5.60
N SER A 29 1.13 -7.38 -4.92
CA SER A 29 1.19 -6.95 -3.52
C SER A 29 2.14 -5.78 -3.37
N LYS A 30 1.87 -4.92 -2.38
CA LYS A 30 2.53 -3.63 -2.25
C LYS A 30 2.73 -3.28 -0.78
N VAL A 31 3.88 -2.69 -0.48
CA VAL A 31 4.20 -2.13 0.84
C VAL A 31 4.49 -0.65 0.67
N THR A 32 3.72 0.19 1.36
CA THR A 32 3.83 1.65 1.29
C THR A 32 4.20 2.21 2.65
N HIS A 33 5.30 2.95 2.73
CA HIS A 33 5.63 3.76 3.89
C HIS A 33 4.96 5.13 3.80
N ILE A 34 4.29 5.53 4.88
CA ILE A 34 3.59 6.82 4.97
C ILE A 34 4.30 7.73 5.97
N ALA A 35 4.52 8.98 5.57
CA ALA A 35 4.94 10.07 6.43
C ALA A 35 3.73 10.77 7.06
N ASP A 36 3.99 11.63 8.04
CA ASP A 36 2.96 12.41 8.72
C ASP A 36 2.13 13.23 7.71
N GLY A 37 0.82 13.30 7.93
CA GLY A 37 -0.11 14.00 7.03
C GLY A 37 -0.54 13.19 5.80
N GLY A 38 -0.22 11.89 5.75
CA GLY A 38 -0.70 10.97 4.70
C GLY A 38 0.06 11.07 3.38
N PHE A 39 1.30 11.57 3.43
CA PHE A 39 2.19 11.62 2.26
C PHE A 39 2.93 10.29 2.11
N VAL A 40 3.02 9.80 0.88
CA VAL A 40 3.79 8.59 0.57
C VAL A 40 5.28 8.92 0.64
N ARG A 41 6.03 8.19 1.49
CA ARG A 41 7.48 8.33 1.59
C ARG A 41 8.19 7.40 0.62
N ASP A 42 7.78 6.14 0.60
CA ASP A 42 8.38 5.10 -0.23
C ASP A 42 7.37 3.97 -0.48
N CYS A 43 7.57 3.22 -1.56
CA CYS A 43 6.70 2.13 -1.94
C CYS A 43 7.46 1.04 -2.70
N ALA A 44 7.28 -0.21 -2.29
CA ALA A 44 7.74 -1.39 -3.00
C ALA A 44 6.55 -2.22 -3.48
N MET A 45 6.63 -2.79 -4.69
CA MET A 45 5.57 -3.59 -5.30
C MET A 45 6.13 -4.88 -5.88
N ASN A 46 5.40 -5.97 -5.70
CA ASN A 46 5.59 -7.23 -6.40
C ASN A 46 4.46 -7.41 -7.41
N ASP A 47 4.76 -7.18 -8.69
CA ASP A 47 3.82 -7.27 -9.81
C ASP A 47 4.20 -8.36 -10.84
N ARG A 48 5.33 -9.06 -10.63
CA ARG A 48 5.85 -10.07 -11.57
C ARG A 48 5.57 -11.51 -11.15
N CYS A 49 5.28 -11.74 -9.87
CA CYS A 49 5.09 -13.08 -9.33
C CYS A 49 3.73 -13.17 -8.62
N ALA A 50 3.00 -14.26 -8.90
CA ALA A 50 1.74 -14.55 -8.20
C ALA A 50 1.96 -14.87 -6.71
N ALA A 51 3.14 -15.37 -6.33
CA ALA A 51 3.46 -15.64 -4.94
C ALA A 51 3.36 -14.35 -4.11
N GLY A 52 2.59 -14.40 -3.02
CA GLY A 52 2.33 -13.23 -2.18
C GLY A 52 1.25 -12.29 -2.73
N THR A 53 0.44 -12.75 -3.68
CA THR A 53 -0.79 -12.08 -4.14
C THR A 53 -1.98 -13.03 -3.96
N GLY A 54 -3.19 -12.49 -4.03
CA GLY A 54 -4.42 -13.28 -3.95
C GLY A 54 -4.62 -14.21 -5.16
N GLY A 55 -3.94 -14.00 -6.28
CA GLY A 55 -4.03 -14.89 -7.45
C GLY A 55 -3.30 -16.23 -7.26
N PHE A 56 -2.51 -16.37 -6.20
CA PHE A 56 -1.92 -17.63 -5.79
C PHE A 56 -2.82 -18.46 -4.86
N LEU A 57 -3.74 -17.80 -4.14
CA LEU A 57 -4.68 -18.42 -3.21
C LEU A 57 -5.87 -19.03 -3.97
#